data_AF-A0AAV0X0C2-F1
#
_entry.id   AF-A0AAV0X0C2-F1
#
_cell.length_a   1.000
_cell.length_b   1.000
_cell.length_c   1.000
_cell.angle_alpha   90.00
_cell.angle_beta   90.00
_cell.angle_gamma   90.00
#
_symmetry.space_group_name_H-M   'P 1'
#
loop_
_entity.id
_entity.type
_entity.pdbx_description
1 polymer ?
#
loop_
_entity_poly.entity_id
_entity_poly.type
_entity_poly.pdbx_seq_one_letter_code
_entity_poly.pdbx_strand_id
1 'polypeptide(L)'
;MQDDPIVCPIKKFEVETYNAVIDMTLNELSDRFETTNIGPLKDIALLSYRRIQEVHNDPTMLPKDSFIELCEVYSKINRDCLISEYMQFCKNLNEFENNLNLPKFLHDVSNNKSSNDEDENDNNDDNISMFELNTYDDLNETSNDNDQRAIKNIGSTKKIFQMFCTANLTSCFPNLYVALKLSVTLPISSCSVERSFSKLKLIKTKLRTSMLQDRLENLMKISCEKDLNPIVDNIILSLAGKSSSLCKALVY
;
A
#
# COMPACT_ATOMS: atom_id res chain seq x y z
N MET A 1 18.26 -32.50 37.46
CA MET A 1 19.06 -31.33 37.88
C MET A 1 18.09 -30.17 37.94
N GLN A 2 17.87 -29.61 39.13
CA GLN A 2 17.02 -28.43 39.30
C GLN A 2 17.89 -27.22 38.97
N ASP A 3 17.47 -26.40 38.01
CA ASP A 3 18.19 -25.18 37.67
C ASP A 3 18.22 -24.26 38.89
N ASP A 4 19.42 -23.87 39.30
CA ASP A 4 19.60 -22.96 40.43
C ASP A 4 18.90 -21.63 40.13
N PRO A 5 18.08 -21.10 41.07
CA PRO A 5 17.33 -19.88 40.83
C PRO A 5 18.28 -18.69 40.59
N ILE A 6 18.05 -17.94 39.52
CA ILE A 6 18.85 -16.76 39.19
C ILE A 6 18.57 -15.66 40.22
N VAL A 7 19.52 -15.45 41.14
CA VAL A 7 19.38 -14.51 42.26
C VAL A 7 19.57 -13.05 41.82
N CYS A 8 20.34 -12.80 40.76
CA CYS A 8 20.62 -11.46 40.28
C CYS A 8 19.46 -10.94 39.41
N PRO A 9 18.77 -9.83 39.79
CA PRO A 9 17.62 -9.32 39.04
C PRO A 9 17.93 -8.97 37.59
N ILE A 10 19.15 -8.47 37.31
CA ILE A 10 19.58 -8.11 35.96
C ILE A 10 19.69 -9.36 35.06
N LYS A 11 20.29 -10.44 35.59
CA LYS A 11 20.44 -11.70 34.85
C LYS A 11 19.10 -12.42 34.71
N LYS A 12 18.22 -12.29 35.70
CA LYS A 12 16.87 -12.83 35.63
C LYS A 12 16.07 -12.15 34.52
N PHE A 13 16.14 -10.82 34.43
CA PHE A 13 15.53 -10.07 33.32
C PHE A 13 16.14 -10.47 31.97
N GLU A 14 17.47 -10.52 31.87
CA GLU A 14 18.17 -10.89 30.65
C GLU A 14 17.72 -12.27 30.12
N VAL A 15 17.67 -13.28 30.99
CA VAL A 15 17.34 -14.66 30.59
C VAL A 15 15.83 -14.87 30.42
N GLU A 16 15.01 -14.47 31.40
CA GLU A 16 13.58 -14.79 31.39
C GLU A 16 12.75 -13.86 30.48
N THR A 17 13.26 -12.67 30.17
CA THR A 17 12.49 -11.69 29.38
C THR A 17 13.20 -11.26 28.11
N TYR A 18 14.45 -10.78 28.17
CA TYR A 18 15.11 -10.25 26.98
C TYR A 18 15.40 -11.35 25.97
N ASN A 19 16.10 -12.41 26.38
CA ASN A 19 16.40 -13.54 25.50
C ASN A 19 15.13 -14.26 25.05
N ALA A 20 14.15 -14.43 25.95
CA ALA A 20 12.86 -15.02 25.60
C ALA A 20 12.14 -14.21 24.50
N VAL A 21 12.12 -12.87 24.61
CA VAL A 21 11.54 -12.01 23.57
C VAL A 21 12.35 -12.09 22.28
N ILE A 22 13.69 -12.08 22.35
CA ILE A 22 14.54 -12.22 21.17
C ILE A 22 14.26 -13.55 20.45
N ASP A 23 14.25 -14.66 21.16
CA ASP A 23 13.98 -15.99 20.60
C ASP A 23 12.57 -16.05 19.98
N MET A 24 11.55 -15.50 20.65
CA MET A 24 10.20 -15.38 20.09
C MET A 24 10.22 -14.56 18.80
N THR A 25 10.87 -13.39 18.79
CA THR A 25 10.93 -12.53 17.60
C THR A 25 11.69 -13.18 16.44
N LEU A 26 12.78 -13.89 16.73
CA LEU A 26 13.55 -14.61 15.73
C LEU A 26 12.76 -15.79 15.16
N ASN A 27 12.05 -16.53 16.01
CA ASN A 27 11.22 -17.64 15.59
C ASN A 27 10.05 -17.16 14.72
N GLU A 28 9.35 -16.10 15.13
CA GLU A 28 8.27 -15.47 14.32
C GLU A 28 8.80 -14.92 12.99
N LEU A 29 10.00 -14.32 12.97
CA LEU A 29 10.64 -13.89 11.73
C LEU A 29 11.02 -15.06 10.82
N SER A 30 11.57 -16.14 11.39
CA SER A 30 11.87 -17.36 10.62
C SER A 30 10.60 -17.93 10.04
N ASP A 31 9.57 -18.16 10.87
CA ASP A 31 8.30 -18.75 10.47
C ASP A 31 7.61 -17.88 9.39
N ARG A 32 7.69 -16.55 9.49
CA ARG A 32 7.12 -15.62 8.51
C ARG A 32 7.88 -15.56 7.18
N PHE A 33 9.20 -15.72 7.19
CA PHE A 33 10.06 -15.53 6.00
C PHE A 33 10.72 -16.81 5.49
N GLU A 34 10.36 -17.96 6.04
CA GLU A 34 10.71 -19.25 5.46
C GLU A 34 10.16 -19.38 4.03
N THR A 35 10.93 -20.03 3.16
CA THR A 35 10.64 -20.12 1.72
C THR A 35 9.31 -20.79 1.41
N THR A 36 8.77 -21.56 2.35
CA THR A 36 7.45 -22.20 2.27
C THR A 36 6.29 -21.27 2.65
N ASN A 37 6.54 -20.24 3.46
CA ASN A 37 5.51 -19.38 4.06
C ASN A 37 5.48 -17.96 3.48
N ILE A 38 6.40 -17.65 2.56
CA ILE A 38 6.48 -16.34 1.90
C ILE A 38 5.17 -15.99 1.15
N GLY A 39 4.45 -17.01 0.68
CA GLY A 39 3.15 -16.85 0.06
C GLY A 39 3.21 -15.97 -1.21
N PRO A 40 2.11 -15.26 -1.53
CA PRO A 40 2.02 -14.43 -2.72
C PRO A 40 3.03 -13.26 -2.74
N LEU A 41 3.76 -13.00 -1.64
CA LEU A 41 4.75 -11.91 -1.59
C LEU A 41 5.92 -12.14 -2.54
N LYS A 42 6.35 -13.38 -2.78
CA LYS A 42 7.43 -13.65 -3.76
C LYS A 42 7.02 -13.22 -5.17
N ASP A 43 5.77 -13.48 -5.52
CA ASP A 43 5.21 -13.15 -6.83
C ASP A 43 4.98 -11.64 -6.95
N ILE A 44 4.56 -10.99 -5.87
CA ILE A 44 4.41 -9.53 -5.83
C ILE A 44 5.77 -8.83 -5.99
N ALA A 45 6.85 -9.40 -5.47
CA ALA A 45 8.19 -8.83 -5.62
C ALA A 45 8.63 -8.76 -7.10
N LEU A 46 8.13 -9.67 -7.96
CA LEU A 46 8.36 -9.64 -9.40
C LEU A 46 7.77 -8.39 -10.06
N LEU A 47 6.73 -7.80 -9.49
CA LEU A 47 6.09 -6.57 -9.98
C LEU A 47 6.88 -5.30 -9.62
N SER A 48 8.02 -5.42 -8.93
CA SER A 48 8.89 -4.28 -8.68
C SER A 48 9.59 -3.82 -9.96
N TYR A 49 9.81 -2.52 -10.07
CA TYR A 49 10.42 -1.93 -11.27
C TYR A 49 11.80 -2.50 -11.58
N ARG A 50 12.61 -2.76 -10.55
CA ARG A 50 13.88 -3.47 -10.69
C ARG A 50 13.72 -4.85 -11.35
N ARG A 51 12.79 -5.68 -10.88
CA ARG A 51 12.57 -7.02 -11.43
C ARG A 51 12.05 -6.96 -12.88
N ILE A 52 11.16 -6.01 -13.16
CA ILE A 52 10.66 -5.76 -14.52
C ILE A 52 11.79 -5.35 -15.47
N GLN A 53 12.72 -4.50 -15.03
CA GLN A 53 13.90 -4.13 -15.83
C GLN A 53 14.85 -5.31 -16.06
N GLU A 54 15.06 -6.16 -15.07
CA GLU A 54 15.87 -7.37 -15.22
C GLU A 54 15.26 -8.32 -16.27
N VAL A 55 13.93 -8.49 -16.25
CA VAL A 55 13.19 -9.30 -17.25
C VAL A 55 13.13 -8.62 -18.63
N HIS A 56 13.11 -7.29 -18.68
CA HIS A 56 13.22 -6.52 -19.92
C HIS A 56 14.56 -6.79 -20.62
N ASN A 57 15.66 -6.80 -19.86
CA ASN A 57 17.01 -7.02 -20.38
C ASN A 57 17.25 -8.48 -20.75
N ASP A 58 16.79 -9.42 -19.93
CA ASP A 58 16.92 -10.86 -20.16
C ASP A 58 15.62 -11.59 -19.80
N PRO A 59 14.85 -12.07 -20.80
CA PRO A 59 13.61 -12.82 -20.59
C PRO A 59 13.79 -14.10 -19.76
N THR A 60 15.01 -14.66 -19.63
CA THR A 60 15.28 -15.87 -18.85
C THR A 60 15.33 -15.62 -17.34
N MET A 61 15.35 -14.35 -16.92
CA MET A 61 15.35 -13.96 -15.51
C MET A 61 14.01 -14.19 -14.80
N LEU A 62 12.94 -14.48 -15.53
CA LEU A 62 11.65 -14.82 -14.93
C LEU A 62 11.66 -16.27 -14.40
N PRO A 63 11.48 -16.49 -13.08
CA PRO A 63 11.42 -17.84 -12.52
C PRO A 63 10.27 -18.68 -13.09
N LYS A 64 10.45 -20.01 -13.17
CA LYS A 64 9.42 -20.91 -13.71
C LYS A 64 8.19 -21.02 -12.81
N ASP A 65 8.36 -20.79 -11.52
CA ASP A 65 7.32 -20.81 -10.49
C ASP A 65 6.64 -19.45 -10.28
N SER A 66 6.86 -18.50 -11.19
CA SER A 66 6.29 -17.15 -11.10
C SER A 66 4.76 -17.16 -11.10
N PHE A 67 4.18 -16.36 -10.20
CA PHE A 67 2.74 -16.10 -10.07
C PHE A 67 1.89 -17.31 -9.66
N ILE A 68 2.49 -18.42 -9.24
CA ILE A 68 1.73 -19.61 -8.80
C ILE A 68 0.92 -19.28 -7.55
N GLU A 69 1.60 -18.82 -6.48
CA GLU A 69 0.96 -18.60 -5.18
C GLU A 69 -0.01 -17.42 -5.24
N LEU A 70 0.30 -16.40 -6.03
CA LEU A 70 -0.63 -15.28 -6.28
C LEU A 70 -1.91 -15.73 -6.99
N CYS A 71 -1.82 -16.61 -7.98
CA CYS A 71 -3.01 -17.12 -8.67
C CYS A 71 -3.81 -18.12 -7.82
N GLU A 72 -3.13 -18.89 -6.95
CA GLU A 72 -3.80 -19.77 -5.99
C GLU A 72 -4.62 -18.97 -4.96
N VAL A 73 -4.03 -17.91 -4.38
CA VAL A 73 -4.73 -17.03 -3.44
C VAL A 73 -5.84 -16.24 -4.13
N TYR A 74 -5.62 -15.80 -5.37
CA TYR A 74 -6.58 -15.00 -6.14
C TYR A 74 -7.06 -15.75 -7.39
N SER A 75 -8.03 -16.65 -7.21
CA SER A 75 -8.57 -17.53 -8.27
C SER A 75 -9.22 -16.80 -9.46
N LYS A 76 -9.34 -15.46 -9.41
CA LYS A 76 -9.85 -14.64 -10.50
C LYS A 76 -8.81 -14.40 -11.60
N ILE A 77 -7.53 -14.61 -11.31
CA ILE A 77 -6.42 -14.32 -12.22
C ILE A 77 -5.98 -15.60 -12.93
N ASN A 78 -5.91 -15.56 -14.26
CA ASN A 78 -5.36 -16.68 -15.03
C ASN A 78 -3.84 -16.54 -15.13
N ARG A 79 -3.10 -17.57 -14.69
CA ARG A 79 -1.63 -17.58 -14.64
C ARG A 79 -0.98 -17.43 -16.02
N ASP A 80 -1.46 -18.16 -17.03
CA ASP A 80 -0.87 -18.13 -18.37
C ASP A 80 -1.08 -16.77 -19.03
N CYS A 81 -2.28 -16.22 -18.88
CA CYS A 81 -2.58 -14.85 -19.32
C CYS A 81 -1.69 -13.84 -18.60
N LEU A 82 -1.57 -13.93 -17.26
CA LEU A 82 -0.74 -13.01 -16.48
C LEU A 82 0.73 -13.05 -16.90
N ILE A 83 1.31 -14.23 -17.10
CA ILE A 83 2.69 -14.37 -17.57
C ILE A 83 2.84 -13.74 -18.96
N SER A 84 1.91 -14.02 -19.87
CA SER A 84 1.97 -13.46 -21.23
C SER A 84 1.89 -11.94 -21.23
N GLU A 85 0.98 -11.36 -20.44
CA GLU A 85 0.80 -9.92 -20.27
C GLU A 85 2.03 -9.28 -19.62
N TYR A 86 2.55 -9.90 -18.55
CA TYR A 86 3.76 -9.44 -17.86
C TYR A 86 4.97 -9.41 -18.80
N MET A 87 5.17 -10.45 -19.60
CA MET A 87 6.28 -10.52 -20.56
C MET A 87 6.12 -9.48 -21.69
N GLN A 88 4.91 -9.24 -22.18
CA GLN A 88 4.64 -8.20 -23.17
C GLN A 88 4.89 -6.81 -22.59
N PHE A 89 4.46 -6.57 -21.34
CA PHE A 89 4.68 -5.33 -20.64
C PHE A 89 6.17 -5.06 -20.42
N CYS A 90 6.95 -6.06 -19.97
CA CYS A 90 8.39 -5.92 -19.79
C CYS A 90 9.07 -5.54 -21.11
N LYS A 91 8.70 -6.17 -22.23
CA LYS A 91 9.28 -5.85 -23.55
C LYS A 91 9.04 -4.40 -23.97
N ASN A 92 7.83 -3.89 -23.75
CA ASN A 92 7.42 -2.55 -24.19
C ASN A 92 7.63 -1.45 -23.13
N LEU A 93 8.37 -1.73 -22.05
CA LEU A 93 8.56 -0.81 -20.94
C LEU A 93 9.07 0.57 -21.38
N ASN A 94 10.10 0.60 -22.25
CA ASN A 94 10.72 1.85 -22.71
C ASN A 94 9.74 2.74 -23.49
N GLU A 95 8.84 2.14 -24.28
CA GLU A 95 7.82 2.88 -25.01
C GLU A 95 6.84 3.55 -24.04
N PHE A 96 6.43 2.84 -22.98
CA PHE A 96 5.55 3.43 -21.97
C PHE A 96 6.25 4.55 -21.18
N GLU A 97 7.52 4.40 -20.83
CA GLU A 97 8.27 5.46 -20.15
C GLU A 97 8.45 6.71 -21.02
N ASN A 98 8.71 6.52 -22.31
CA ASN A 98 8.90 7.62 -23.24
C ASN A 98 7.58 8.34 -23.55
N ASN A 99 6.47 7.63 -23.66
CA ASN A 99 5.15 8.21 -23.89
C ASN A 99 4.60 9.00 -22.69
N LEU A 100 5.14 8.80 -21.48
CA LEU A 100 4.81 9.63 -20.32
C LEU A 100 5.54 10.99 -20.31
N ASN A 101 6.69 11.08 -20.98
CA ASN A 101 7.42 12.33 -21.11
C ASN A 101 6.85 13.12 -22.29
N LEU A 102 5.65 13.67 -22.12
CA LEU A 102 5.19 14.69 -23.06
C LEU A 102 6.20 15.84 -23.01
N PRO A 103 6.76 16.29 -24.15
CA PRO A 103 7.66 17.44 -24.14
C PRO A 103 6.91 18.63 -23.51
N LYS A 104 7.57 19.35 -22.60
CA LYS A 104 6.97 20.51 -21.91
C LYS A 104 6.44 21.56 -22.88
N PHE A 105 6.97 21.58 -24.10
CA PHE A 105 6.59 22.47 -25.17
C PHE A 105 6.46 21.69 -26.47
N LEU A 106 5.42 22.01 -27.26
CA LEU A 106 5.15 21.39 -28.55
C LEU A 106 6.19 21.76 -29.63
N HIS A 107 6.96 22.82 -29.37
CA HIS A 107 7.97 23.36 -30.28
C HIS A 107 9.30 23.48 -29.57
N ASP A 108 10.35 23.09 -30.28
CA ASP A 108 11.73 23.30 -29.85
C ASP A 108 12.01 24.81 -29.88
N VAL A 109 12.21 25.43 -28.71
CA VAL A 109 12.54 26.87 -28.60
C VAL A 109 13.96 27.15 -29.12
N SER A 110 14.64 26.16 -29.70
CA SER A 110 15.94 26.31 -30.35
C SER A 110 15.84 26.61 -31.86
N ASN A 111 15.05 27.62 -32.24
CA ASN A 111 15.37 28.47 -33.38
C ASN A 111 14.44 29.68 -33.46
N ASN A 112 14.85 30.79 -32.84
CA ASN A 112 14.89 32.04 -33.60
C ASN A 112 16.00 32.95 -33.10
N LYS A 113 16.85 33.30 -34.06
CA LYS A 113 17.83 34.38 -34.03
C LYS A 113 17.21 35.65 -33.44
N SER A 114 17.98 36.31 -32.57
CA SER A 114 18.12 37.76 -32.44
C SER A 114 17.01 38.60 -33.07
N SER A 115 16.12 39.15 -32.24
CA SER A 115 15.69 40.54 -32.38
C SER A 115 15.30 41.02 -30.99
N ASN A 116 15.92 42.12 -30.58
CA ASN A 116 15.48 42.93 -29.45
C ASN A 116 14.01 43.30 -29.67
N ASP A 117 13.20 43.28 -28.63
CA ASP A 117 12.52 44.48 -28.12
C ASP A 117 11.81 44.16 -26.81
N GLU A 118 11.90 45.12 -25.90
CA GLU A 118 11.31 45.16 -24.57
C GLU A 118 9.79 45.25 -24.68
N ASP A 119 9.06 44.53 -23.80
CA ASP A 119 7.98 45.07 -22.96
C ASP A 119 6.82 44.10 -22.63
N GLU A 120 6.56 44.08 -21.32
CA GLU A 120 5.29 43.96 -20.59
C GLU A 120 4.41 42.69 -20.63
N ASN A 121 4.42 42.01 -19.47
CA ASN A 121 3.25 41.62 -18.66
C ASN A 121 1.91 41.39 -19.37
N ASP A 122 1.48 40.12 -19.40
CA ASP A 122 0.07 39.79 -19.18
C ASP A 122 -0.05 38.50 -18.37
N ASN A 123 -0.45 38.65 -17.10
CA ASN A 123 -0.88 37.57 -16.23
C ASN A 123 -2.38 37.40 -16.47
N ASN A 124 -2.82 36.30 -17.10
CA ASN A 124 -4.17 35.71 -16.94
C ASN A 124 -4.10 34.27 -17.52
N ASP A 125 -4.00 33.24 -16.68
CA ASP A 125 -5.13 32.51 -16.08
C ASP A 125 -5.89 31.66 -17.10
N ASP A 126 -5.47 30.40 -17.23
CA ASP A 126 -6.33 29.30 -17.65
C ASP A 126 -5.99 28.07 -16.80
N ASN A 127 -6.66 28.02 -15.65
CA ASN A 127 -6.78 26.86 -14.78
C ASN A 127 -7.37 25.65 -15.55
N ILE A 128 -6.54 24.68 -15.90
CA ILE A 128 -7.00 23.30 -16.14
C ILE A 128 -6.70 22.48 -14.88
N SER A 129 -7.77 22.17 -14.14
CA SER A 129 -7.75 21.38 -12.92
C SER A 129 -7.31 19.95 -13.22
N MET A 130 -6.01 19.68 -13.08
CA MET A 130 -5.51 18.33 -12.92
C MET A 130 -5.85 17.91 -11.49
N PHE A 131 -6.70 16.89 -11.36
CA PHE A 131 -7.15 16.29 -10.11
C PHE A 131 -5.95 15.92 -9.22
N GLU A 132 -5.58 16.82 -8.30
CA GLU A 132 -4.63 16.56 -7.24
C GLU A 132 -5.27 15.61 -6.23
N LEU A 133 -4.97 14.32 -6.36
CA LEU A 133 -5.10 13.42 -5.23
C LEU A 133 -3.94 13.70 -4.27
N ASN A 134 -4.08 14.77 -3.48
CA ASN A 134 -3.23 15.09 -2.35
C ASN A 134 -3.12 13.86 -1.43
N THR A 135 -1.96 13.20 -1.48
CA THR A 135 -1.58 12.22 -0.46
C THR A 135 -0.51 12.89 0.37
N TYR A 136 -0.78 13.00 1.68
CA TYR A 136 0.13 13.46 2.72
C TYR A 136 1.49 12.75 2.62
N ASP A 137 2.43 13.33 1.87
CA ASP A 137 3.87 13.15 2.06
C ASP A 137 4.33 14.33 2.93
N ASP A 138 4.15 14.19 4.24
CA ASP A 138 4.75 15.08 5.22
C ASP A 138 6.15 14.57 5.54
N LEU A 139 7.13 15.02 4.75
CA LEU A 139 8.50 15.22 5.21
C LEU A 139 9.00 16.52 4.57
N ASN A 140 9.07 17.56 5.39
CA ASN A 140 9.68 18.86 5.12
C ASN A 140 10.97 18.77 4.29
N GLU A 141 10.99 19.40 3.12
CA GLU A 141 12.24 19.97 2.58
C GLU A 141 12.01 21.44 2.25
N THR A 142 12.40 22.26 3.21
CA THR A 142 12.66 23.69 3.04
C THR A 142 13.78 23.84 2.00
N SER A 143 13.41 24.43 0.86
CA SER A 143 14.24 25.21 -0.07
C SER A 143 15.74 25.28 0.26
N ASN A 144 16.56 24.67 -0.59
CA ASN A 144 17.83 25.22 -1.07
C ASN A 144 18.24 24.51 -2.37
N ASP A 145 18.47 25.32 -3.40
CA ASP A 145 18.90 24.93 -4.74
C ASP A 145 20.23 24.14 -4.74
N ASN A 146 20.33 23.25 -5.74
CA ASN A 146 21.56 22.72 -6.36
C ASN A 146 22.12 21.33 -6.01
N ASP A 147 21.36 20.41 -5.39
CA ASP A 147 21.76 18.98 -5.46
C ASP A 147 20.61 17.98 -5.23
N GLN A 148 19.51 18.11 -5.98
CA GLN A 148 18.51 17.05 -6.04
C GLN A 148 18.91 15.97 -7.05
N ARG A 149 19.81 15.07 -6.65
CA ARG A 149 19.60 13.67 -7.07
C ARG A 149 18.35 13.20 -6.35
N ALA A 150 17.18 13.55 -6.90
CA ALA A 150 15.93 12.95 -6.52
C ALA A 150 16.17 11.43 -6.52
N ILE A 151 16.16 10.82 -5.34
CA ILE A 151 16.28 9.38 -5.20
C ILE A 151 15.03 8.83 -5.85
N LYS A 152 15.07 8.60 -7.17
CA LYS A 152 14.00 7.93 -7.91
C LYS A 152 13.91 6.56 -7.25
N ASN A 153 12.88 6.37 -6.43
CA ASN A 153 12.64 5.11 -5.74
C ASN A 153 12.36 4.01 -6.80
N ILE A 154 13.44 3.37 -7.24
CA ILE A 154 13.49 2.35 -8.30
C ILE A 154 12.85 1.04 -7.85
N GLY A 155 12.52 0.90 -6.57
CA GLY A 155 11.78 -0.25 -6.05
C GLY A 155 10.25 -0.07 -6.06
N SER A 156 9.74 1.13 -6.35
CA SER A 156 8.34 1.43 -6.06
C SER A 156 7.38 0.90 -7.13
N THR A 157 6.63 -0.16 -6.78
CA THR A 157 5.50 -0.67 -7.57
C THR A 157 4.41 0.39 -7.77
N LYS A 158 4.33 1.40 -6.86
CA LYS A 158 3.42 2.56 -7.00
C LYS A 158 3.68 3.34 -8.28
N LYS A 159 4.94 3.54 -8.66
CA LYS A 159 5.30 4.31 -9.87
C LYS A 159 4.84 3.58 -11.13
N ILE A 160 5.03 2.26 -11.18
CA ILE A 160 4.53 1.43 -12.28
C ILE A 160 3.02 1.47 -12.34
N PHE A 161 2.35 1.34 -11.19
CA PHE A 161 0.89 1.42 -11.13
C PHE A 161 0.36 2.78 -11.60
N GLN A 162 1.02 3.89 -11.22
CA GLN A 162 0.67 5.22 -11.69
C GLN A 162 0.85 5.33 -13.22
N MET A 163 1.96 4.86 -13.77
CA MET A 163 2.20 4.80 -15.21
C MET A 163 1.11 4.00 -15.93
N PHE A 164 0.72 2.88 -15.32
CA PHE A 164 -0.30 1.98 -15.84
C PHE A 164 -1.69 2.66 -15.91
N CYS A 165 -2.01 3.48 -14.90
CA CYS A 165 -3.23 4.28 -14.87
C CYS A 165 -3.19 5.45 -15.87
N THR A 166 -2.08 6.19 -15.96
CA THR A 166 -1.98 7.35 -16.87
C THR A 166 -2.02 6.94 -18.34
N ALA A 167 -1.43 5.79 -18.68
CA ALA A 167 -1.42 5.27 -20.04
C ALA A 167 -2.69 4.44 -20.40
N ASN A 168 -3.69 4.36 -19.51
CA ASN A 168 -4.93 3.58 -19.68
C ASN A 168 -4.68 2.13 -20.15
N LEU A 169 -3.64 1.49 -19.61
CA LEU A 169 -3.26 0.12 -19.99
C LEU A 169 -4.17 -0.97 -19.38
N THR A 170 -5.18 -0.57 -18.62
CA THR A 170 -6.18 -1.43 -17.98
C THR A 170 -6.93 -2.32 -18.96
N SER A 171 -7.19 -1.83 -20.17
CA SER A 171 -7.89 -2.58 -21.20
C SER A 171 -6.97 -3.55 -21.96
N CYS A 172 -5.67 -3.28 -22.00
CA CYS A 172 -4.69 -4.08 -22.71
C CYS A 172 -4.12 -5.22 -21.86
N PHE A 173 -3.87 -4.97 -20.56
CA PHE A 173 -3.34 -5.98 -19.64
C PHE A 173 -4.22 -6.10 -18.38
N PRO A 174 -5.41 -6.72 -18.49
CA PRO A 174 -6.36 -6.80 -17.39
C PRO A 174 -5.87 -7.66 -16.21
N ASN A 175 -5.15 -8.75 -16.46
CA ASN A 175 -4.66 -9.62 -15.38
C ASN A 175 -3.49 -8.95 -14.65
N LEU A 176 -2.57 -8.34 -15.40
CA LEU A 176 -1.45 -7.59 -14.85
C LEU A 176 -1.93 -6.38 -14.04
N TYR A 177 -2.97 -5.68 -14.50
CA TYR A 177 -3.58 -4.59 -13.75
C TYR A 177 -4.09 -5.05 -12.39
N VAL A 178 -4.82 -6.17 -12.35
CA VAL A 178 -5.34 -6.72 -11.09
C VAL A 178 -4.19 -7.12 -10.16
N ALA A 179 -3.14 -7.76 -10.68
CA ALA A 179 -1.95 -8.12 -9.89
C ALA A 179 -1.23 -6.88 -9.33
N LEU A 180 -1.04 -5.83 -10.13
CA LEU A 180 -0.44 -4.56 -9.69
C LEU A 180 -1.32 -3.83 -8.67
N LYS A 181 -2.64 -3.82 -8.89
CA LYS A 181 -3.60 -3.25 -7.94
C LYS A 181 -3.51 -3.98 -6.61
N LEU A 182 -3.51 -5.32 -6.62
CA LEU A 182 -3.35 -6.13 -5.42
C LEU A 182 -2.04 -5.79 -4.69
N SER A 183 -0.93 -5.73 -5.42
CA SER A 183 0.38 -5.34 -4.88
C SER A 183 0.36 -4.00 -4.12
N VAL A 184 -0.28 -2.96 -4.69
CA VAL A 184 -0.34 -1.63 -4.06
C VAL A 184 -1.36 -1.57 -2.93
N THR A 185 -2.41 -2.39 -2.96
CA THR A 185 -3.44 -2.42 -1.90
C THR A 185 -3.08 -3.30 -0.71
N LEU A 186 -2.15 -4.25 -0.88
CA LEU A 186 -1.75 -5.12 0.21
C LEU A 186 -1.01 -4.31 1.28
N PRO A 187 -1.42 -4.41 2.55
CA PRO A 187 -0.68 -3.78 3.64
C PRO A 187 0.63 -4.56 3.84
N ILE A 188 1.70 -4.09 3.18
CA ILE A 188 3.04 -4.65 3.35
C ILE A 188 3.66 -4.18 4.69
N SER A 189 3.15 -3.08 5.25
CA SER A 189 3.60 -2.50 6.52
C SER A 189 2.56 -2.61 7.65
N SER A 190 3.03 -2.51 8.89
CA SER A 190 2.24 -2.51 10.13
C SER A 190 1.30 -1.32 10.29
N CYS A 191 1.15 -0.44 9.30
CA CYS A 191 0.42 0.83 9.46
C CYS A 191 -1.07 0.61 9.83
N SER A 192 -1.69 -0.46 9.32
CA SER A 192 -3.06 -0.87 9.73
C SER A 192 -3.13 -1.26 11.21
N VAL A 193 -2.09 -1.95 11.69
CA VAL A 193 -1.94 -2.37 13.08
C VAL A 193 -1.71 -1.15 13.98
N GLU A 194 -0.89 -0.18 13.54
CA GLU A 194 -0.64 1.07 14.26
C GLU A 194 -1.89 1.95 14.39
N ARG A 195 -2.68 2.09 13.32
CA ARG A 195 -3.98 2.79 13.37
C ARG A 195 -4.90 2.12 14.39
N SER A 196 -5.00 0.80 14.36
CA SER A 196 -5.82 0.03 15.29
C SER A 196 -5.32 0.17 16.74
N PHE A 197 -4.02 0.09 17.00
CA PHE A 197 -3.46 0.30 18.34
C PHE A 197 -3.63 1.73 18.85
N SER A 198 -3.55 2.73 17.97
CA SER A 198 -3.84 4.13 18.31
C SER A 198 -5.29 4.29 18.77
N LYS A 199 -6.26 3.69 18.06
CA LYS A 199 -7.67 3.67 18.50
C LYS A 199 -7.87 2.84 19.78
N LEU A 200 -7.19 1.71 19.91
CA LEU A 200 -7.25 0.87 21.10
C LEU A 200 -6.80 1.64 22.34
N LYS A 201 -5.75 2.47 22.22
CA LYS A 201 -5.26 3.32 23.32
C LYS A 201 -6.31 4.35 23.77
N LEU A 202 -7.14 4.86 22.86
CA LEU A 202 -8.23 5.78 23.19
C LEU A 202 -9.41 5.05 23.86
N ILE A 203 -9.73 3.83 23.40
CA ILE A 203 -10.85 3.05 23.92
C ILE A 203 -10.53 2.41 25.28
N LYS A 204 -9.35 1.80 25.39
CA LYS A 204 -8.87 1.09 26.58
C LYS A 204 -8.01 2.02 27.43
N THR A 205 -8.69 2.82 28.26
CA THR A 205 -8.02 3.72 29.22
C THR A 205 -7.78 3.04 30.57
N LYS A 206 -6.91 3.63 31.40
CA LYS A 206 -6.60 3.12 32.75
C LYS A 206 -7.85 2.95 33.64
N LEU A 207 -8.90 3.74 33.40
CA LEU A 207 -10.17 3.67 34.12
C LEU A 207 -11.17 2.65 33.54
N ARG A 208 -10.90 2.12 32.34
CA ARG A 208 -11.80 1.21 31.59
C ARG A 208 -11.16 -0.17 31.39
N THR A 209 -10.47 -0.68 32.40
CA THR A 209 -9.73 -1.95 32.33
C THR A 209 -10.60 -3.20 32.49
N SER A 210 -11.83 -3.08 33.00
CA SER A 210 -12.76 -4.19 33.27
C SER A 210 -13.75 -4.50 32.12
N MET A 211 -13.48 -4.00 30.91
CA MET A 211 -14.37 -4.18 29.77
C MET A 211 -14.27 -5.60 29.19
N LEU A 212 -15.42 -6.24 28.92
CA LEU A 212 -15.47 -7.56 28.26
C LEU A 212 -14.88 -7.50 26.85
N GLN A 213 -14.27 -8.60 26.41
CA GLN A 213 -13.59 -8.70 25.12
C GLN A 213 -14.53 -8.39 23.94
N ASP A 214 -15.74 -8.95 23.92
CA ASP A 214 -16.73 -8.71 22.87
C ASP A 214 -17.08 -7.22 22.75
N ARG A 215 -17.22 -6.54 23.90
CA ARG A 215 -17.55 -5.12 23.93
C ARG A 215 -16.38 -4.28 23.41
N LEU A 216 -15.15 -4.66 23.75
CA LEU A 216 -13.93 -3.98 23.28
C LEU A 216 -13.77 -4.13 21.78
N GLU A 217 -13.93 -5.35 21.25
CA GLU A 217 -13.84 -5.63 19.82
C GLU A 217 -14.89 -4.86 19.01
N ASN A 218 -16.14 -4.85 19.47
CA ASN A 218 -17.21 -4.09 18.82
C ASN A 218 -16.93 -2.58 18.81
N LEU A 219 -16.41 -2.03 19.91
CA LEU A 219 -16.08 -0.60 19.98
C LEU A 219 -14.86 -0.26 19.11
N MET A 220 -13.90 -1.17 19.00
CA MET A 220 -12.77 -1.06 18.08
C MET A 220 -13.23 -0.99 16.63
N LYS A 221 -14.13 -1.90 16.20
CA LYS A 221 -14.71 -1.89 14.84
C LYS A 221 -15.40 -0.56 14.53
N ILE A 222 -16.26 -0.07 15.43
CA ILE A 222 -16.94 1.23 15.28
C ILE A 222 -15.94 2.39 15.18
N SER A 223 -14.87 2.37 15.97
CA SER A 223 -13.88 3.45 15.96
C SER A 223 -12.93 3.43 14.76
N CYS A 224 -12.68 2.27 14.15
CA CYS A 224 -11.88 2.15 12.93
C CYS A 224 -12.72 2.52 11.70
N GLU A 225 -14.00 2.14 11.66
CA GLU A 225 -14.91 2.34 10.53
C GLU A 225 -15.75 3.62 10.65
N LYS A 226 -15.23 4.66 11.31
CA LYS A 226 -16.00 5.89 11.57
C LYS A 226 -16.44 6.62 10.28
N ASP A 227 -15.74 6.38 9.18
CA ASP A 227 -15.99 7.02 7.88
C ASP A 227 -17.09 6.31 7.08
N LEU A 228 -17.55 5.14 7.53
CA LEU A 228 -18.75 4.50 6.99
C LEU A 228 -19.97 5.15 7.61
N ASN A 229 -20.78 5.84 6.80
CA ASN A 229 -22.08 6.34 7.23
C ASN A 229 -23.07 5.16 7.22
N PRO A 230 -23.48 4.60 8.38
CA PRO A 230 -24.46 3.55 8.37
C PRO A 230 -25.81 4.10 7.91
N ILE A 231 -26.56 3.30 7.15
CA ILE A 231 -27.98 3.56 6.89
C ILE A 231 -28.71 3.35 8.21
N VAL A 232 -28.91 4.46 8.94
CA VAL A 232 -29.41 4.46 10.32
C VAL A 232 -30.78 3.77 10.40
N ASP A 233 -31.62 3.95 9.38
CA ASP A 233 -32.97 3.37 9.32
C ASP A 233 -32.95 1.83 9.34
N ASN A 234 -32.03 1.20 8.61
CA ASN A 234 -31.90 -0.27 8.61
C ASN A 234 -31.44 -0.80 9.97
N ILE A 235 -30.59 -0.04 10.67
CA ILE A 235 -30.14 -0.39 12.02
C ILE A 235 -31.29 -0.23 13.02
N ILE A 236 -32.07 0.85 12.92
CA ILE A 236 -33.23 1.09 13.78
C ILE A 236 -34.26 -0.03 13.60
N LEU A 237 -34.60 -0.38 12.36
CA LEU A 237 -35.56 -1.46 12.08
C LEU A 237 -35.05 -2.82 12.58
N SER A 238 -33.76 -3.13 12.38
CA SER A 238 -33.13 -4.35 12.90
C SER A 238 -33.10 -4.43 14.43
N LEU A 239 -32.83 -3.30 15.10
CA LEU A 239 -32.85 -3.22 16.56
C LEU A 239 -34.27 -3.32 17.11
N ALA A 240 -35.22 -2.66 16.46
CA ALA A 240 -36.63 -2.69 16.82
C ALA A 240 -37.24 -4.08 16.65
N GLY A 241 -36.86 -4.82 15.60
CA GLY A 241 -37.28 -6.21 15.39
C GLY A 241 -36.84 -7.16 16.50
N LYS A 242 -35.79 -6.82 17.26
CA LYS A 242 -35.29 -7.63 18.40
C LYS A 242 -36.05 -7.37 19.70
N SER A 243 -36.90 -6.33 19.78
CA SER A 243 -37.62 -5.96 21.00
C SER A 243 -39.06 -5.58 20.71
N SER A 244 -40.00 -6.31 21.32
CA SER A 244 -41.44 -6.06 21.18
C SER A 244 -41.87 -4.66 21.65
N SER A 245 -41.15 -4.07 22.61
CA SER A 245 -41.39 -2.71 23.09
C SER A 245 -40.93 -1.63 22.11
N LEU A 246 -39.79 -1.84 21.43
CA LEU A 246 -39.25 -0.88 20.46
C LEU A 246 -40.06 -0.89 19.16
N CYS A 247 -40.51 -2.07 18.71
CA CYS A 247 -41.38 -2.19 17.54
C CYS A 247 -42.69 -1.40 17.72
N LYS A 248 -43.30 -1.47 18.91
CA LYS A 248 -44.51 -0.69 19.24
C LYS A 248 -44.29 0.82 19.21
N ALA A 249 -43.09 1.29 19.57
CA ALA A 249 -42.76 2.72 19.60
C ALA A 249 -42.45 3.32 18.21
N LEU A 250 -42.22 2.49 17.19
CA LEU A 250 -41.96 2.91 15.80
C LEU A 250 -43.21 2.87 14.90
N VAL A 251 -44.29 2.23 15.35
CA VAL A 251 -45.54 2.05 14.59
C VAL A 251 -46.59 3.13 14.93
N TYR A 252 -46.29 4.02 15.88
CA TYR A 252 -47.08 5.21 16.24
C TYR A 252 -46.36 6.47 15.78
#